data_AF-A0A2G5HPX2-F1
#
_entry.id   AF-A0A2G5HPX2-F1
#
_cell.length_a   1.000
_cell.length_b   1.000
_cell.length_c   1.000
_cell.angle_alpha   90.00
_cell.angle_beta   90.00
_cell.angle_gamma   90.00
#
_symmetry.space_group_name_H-M   'P 1'
#
loop_
_entity.id
_entity.type
_entity.pdbx_description
1 polymer ?
#
loop_
_entity_poly.entity_id
_entity_poly.type
_entity_poly.pdbx_seq_one_letter_code
_entity_poly.pdbx_strand_id
1 'polypeptide(L)'
;MYFSYASAHEKFVWESRLEPKVQEVFTKLWGTDELLSSFDGMNITLPRQKDLTWSPWPHCDQSPHRKGMQCVQGLLNYQPNGPKDGGLIVMKGSSKLFDQFFSETREQDDHEDKPPEEADFKDLFIFKEEDVQWFKDHGCEMIKVNLEPGDMAIWDSRTMHYACFPEGDRIRHVQYICQTPAKFAEPETLKKKAALFKTWQGTTHWPHCNIRETGPPMRNGKECPLNRHEPLEKPEITKRLLQLAAVEAY
;
A
#
# COMPACT_ATOMS: atom_id res chain seq x y z
N MET A 1 11.44 -0.04 -1.88
CA MET A 1 10.16 -0.50 -2.45
C MET A 1 10.20 -0.34 -3.96
N TYR A 2 9.43 -1.12 -4.72
CA TYR A 2 9.42 -1.12 -6.18
C TYR A 2 8.04 -0.68 -6.69
N PHE A 3 7.98 0.55 -7.21
CA PHE A 3 6.77 1.16 -7.77
C PHE A 3 6.94 1.53 -9.27
N SER A 4 8.19 1.60 -9.75
CA SER A 4 8.54 2.02 -11.11
C SER A 4 8.87 0.82 -12.01
N TYR A 5 9.42 1.06 -13.21
CA TYR A 5 9.85 0.02 -14.16
C TYR A 5 8.70 -0.89 -14.65
N ALA A 6 7.48 -0.36 -14.68
CA ALA A 6 6.23 -1.10 -14.91
C ALA A 6 6.02 -2.29 -13.95
N SER A 7 6.74 -2.34 -12.82
CA SER A 7 6.73 -3.48 -11.89
C SER A 7 5.34 -3.77 -11.31
N ALA A 8 4.52 -2.74 -11.10
CA ALA A 8 3.13 -2.85 -10.65
C ALA A 8 2.19 -3.56 -11.65
N HIS A 9 2.68 -3.90 -12.85
CA HIS A 9 1.91 -4.56 -13.90
C HIS A 9 2.57 -5.83 -14.45
N GLU A 10 3.62 -6.36 -13.80
CA GLU A 10 4.17 -7.67 -14.16
C GLU A 10 3.11 -8.77 -14.09
N LYS A 11 3.29 -9.80 -14.92
CA LYS A 11 2.37 -10.94 -15.01
C LYS A 11 2.02 -11.50 -13.63
N PHE A 12 3.03 -11.85 -12.82
CA PHE A 12 2.81 -12.42 -11.49
C PHE A 12 2.07 -11.47 -10.53
N VAL A 13 2.21 -10.15 -10.71
CA VAL A 13 1.54 -9.13 -9.89
C VAL A 13 0.04 -9.12 -10.16
N TRP A 14 -0.33 -9.26 -11.43
CA TRP A 14 -1.73 -9.39 -11.83
C TRP A 14 -2.31 -10.76 -11.51
N GLU A 15 -1.56 -11.85 -11.69
CA GLU A 15 -1.97 -13.18 -11.27
C GLU A 15 -2.31 -13.19 -9.77
N SER A 16 -1.47 -12.57 -8.94
CA SER A 16 -1.71 -12.45 -7.51
C SER A 16 -2.93 -11.59 -7.15
N ARG A 17 -3.17 -10.50 -7.90
CA ARG A 17 -4.41 -9.72 -7.74
C ARG A 17 -5.64 -10.54 -8.14
N LEU A 18 -5.54 -11.38 -9.17
CA LEU A 18 -6.64 -12.18 -9.72
C LEU A 18 -6.88 -13.51 -9.01
N GLU A 19 -5.96 -13.93 -8.15
CA GLU A 19 -6.07 -15.18 -7.38
C GLU A 19 -7.42 -15.23 -6.62
N PRO A 20 -8.24 -16.28 -6.82
CA PRO A 20 -9.59 -16.36 -6.26
C PRO A 20 -9.67 -16.08 -4.76
N LYS A 21 -8.72 -16.60 -3.96
CA LYS A 21 -8.70 -16.36 -2.51
C LYS A 21 -8.38 -14.91 -2.15
N VAL A 22 -7.55 -14.22 -2.94
CA VAL A 22 -7.26 -12.78 -2.74
C VAL A 22 -8.51 -11.95 -3.07
N GLN A 23 -9.18 -12.26 -4.18
CA GLN A 23 -10.45 -11.61 -4.56
C GLN A 23 -11.54 -11.83 -3.51
N GLU A 24 -11.62 -13.05 -2.95
CA GLU A 24 -12.60 -13.42 -1.93
C GLU A 24 -12.44 -12.59 -0.65
N VAL A 25 -11.20 -12.29 -0.23
CA VAL A 25 -10.92 -11.44 0.94
C VAL A 25 -11.62 -10.07 0.81
N PHE A 26 -11.43 -9.39 -0.32
CA PHE A 26 -12.01 -8.07 -0.54
C PHE A 26 -13.51 -8.13 -0.86
N THR A 27 -13.96 -9.17 -1.57
CA THR A 27 -15.37 -9.38 -1.86
C THR A 27 -16.17 -9.57 -0.57
N LYS A 28 -15.66 -10.37 0.37
CA LYS A 28 -16.25 -10.56 1.70
C LYS A 28 -16.21 -9.29 2.54
N LEU A 29 -15.09 -8.58 2.52
CA LEU A 29 -14.91 -7.33 3.25
C LEU A 29 -15.94 -6.27 2.82
N TRP A 30 -16.16 -6.12 1.51
CA TRP A 30 -16.99 -5.05 0.97
C TRP A 30 -18.41 -5.46 0.60
N GLY A 31 -18.72 -6.76 0.60
CA GLY A 31 -20.04 -7.29 0.24
C GLY A 31 -20.38 -7.14 -1.25
N THR A 32 -19.39 -7.01 -2.12
CA THR A 32 -19.57 -6.91 -3.58
C THR A 32 -18.32 -7.44 -4.30
N ASP A 33 -18.51 -8.07 -5.47
CA ASP A 33 -17.45 -8.47 -6.38
C ASP A 33 -17.09 -7.38 -7.41
N GLU A 34 -17.83 -6.27 -7.44
CA GLU A 34 -17.54 -5.09 -8.25
C GLU A 34 -16.42 -4.25 -7.64
N LEU A 35 -15.17 -4.65 -7.88
CA LEU A 35 -14.00 -4.09 -7.21
C LEU A 35 -13.05 -3.33 -8.15
N LEU A 36 -12.29 -2.38 -7.64
CA LEU A 36 -11.13 -1.80 -8.31
C LEU A 36 -9.89 -2.21 -7.55
N SER A 37 -8.82 -2.55 -8.26
CA SER A 37 -7.52 -2.88 -7.63
C SER A 37 -6.58 -1.68 -7.69
N SER A 38 -5.84 -1.41 -6.62
CA SER A 38 -4.70 -0.47 -6.69
C SER A 38 -3.64 -1.00 -7.65
N PHE A 39 -2.93 -0.09 -8.33
CA PHE A 39 -1.71 -0.41 -9.08
C PHE A 39 -0.50 -0.11 -8.20
N ASP A 40 -0.56 -0.62 -6.98
CA ASP A 40 0.48 -0.47 -5.98
C ASP A 40 1.69 -1.35 -6.32
N GLY A 41 2.80 -1.09 -5.65
CA GLY A 41 4.06 -1.77 -5.85
C GLY A 41 4.22 -3.04 -5.03
N MET A 42 5.48 -3.45 -4.99
CA MET A 42 5.97 -4.58 -4.22
C MET A 42 7.18 -4.15 -3.38
N ASN A 43 7.52 -4.95 -2.39
CA ASN A 43 8.73 -4.74 -1.63
C ASN A 43 9.58 -6.01 -1.67
N ILE A 44 10.80 -5.84 -2.19
CA ILE A 44 11.89 -6.79 -2.02
C ILE A 44 12.94 -6.10 -1.15
N THR A 45 13.13 -6.57 0.07
CA THR A 45 14.17 -6.02 0.95
C THR A 45 15.25 -7.08 1.14
N LEU A 46 16.49 -6.72 0.77
CA LEU A 46 17.64 -7.56 1.02
C LEU A 46 18.07 -7.43 2.49
N PRO A 47 18.45 -8.54 3.14
CA PRO A 47 18.94 -8.53 4.50
C PRO A 47 20.34 -7.92 4.59
N ARG A 48 20.73 -7.48 5.79
CA ARG A 48 22.10 -7.04 6.14
C ARG A 48 22.66 -5.90 5.26
N GLN A 49 21.79 -4.99 4.81
CA GLN A 49 22.24 -3.75 4.17
C GLN A 49 22.98 -2.88 5.20
N LYS A 50 24.22 -2.49 4.89
CA LYS A 50 25.09 -1.72 5.79
C LYS A 50 25.10 -0.22 5.50
N ASP A 51 24.62 0.12 4.31
CA ASP A 51 24.58 1.44 3.70
C ASP A 51 23.21 2.11 3.84
N LEU A 52 22.27 1.46 4.52
CA LEU A 52 20.93 1.96 4.73
C LEU A 52 20.73 2.37 6.19
N THR A 53 20.36 3.64 6.39
CA THR A 53 19.83 4.17 7.64
C THR A 53 18.31 3.99 7.66
N TRP A 54 17.77 3.61 8.80
CA TRP A 54 16.34 3.43 8.99
C TRP A 54 15.92 3.78 10.40
N SER A 55 14.81 4.49 10.53
CA SER A 55 14.09 4.74 11.79
C SER A 55 12.63 4.32 11.67
N PRO A 56 12.00 3.89 12.78
CA PRO A 56 10.56 3.74 12.85
C PRO A 56 9.86 5.06 12.50
N TRP A 57 8.80 4.97 11.71
CA TRP A 57 7.99 6.10 11.28
C TRP A 57 6.51 5.71 11.36
N PRO A 58 5.94 5.55 12.57
CA PRO A 58 4.56 5.14 12.72
C PRO A 58 3.64 6.14 12.00
N HIS A 59 2.81 5.63 11.08
CA HIS A 59 1.89 6.47 10.30
C HIS A 59 0.56 5.76 10.05
N CYS A 60 -0.40 6.52 9.55
CA CYS A 60 -1.60 5.99 8.91
C CYS A 60 -1.80 6.65 7.56
N ASP A 61 -2.45 5.95 6.64
CA ASP A 61 -2.62 6.43 5.26
C ASP A 61 -4.06 6.80 4.91
N GLN A 62 -4.88 7.13 5.91
CA GLN A 62 -6.17 7.75 5.71
C GLN A 62 -6.17 9.15 6.30
N SER A 63 -6.53 10.14 5.49
CA SER A 63 -6.69 11.52 5.97
C SER A 63 -7.69 11.59 7.14
N PRO A 64 -7.40 12.36 8.22
CA PRO A 64 -8.34 12.57 9.33
C PRO A 64 -9.65 13.26 8.90
N HIS A 65 -9.64 13.91 7.73
CA HIS A 65 -10.83 14.51 7.11
C HIS A 65 -11.78 13.48 6.50
N ARG A 66 -11.34 12.23 6.28
CA ARG A 66 -12.19 11.12 5.81
C ARG A 66 -12.78 10.37 6.98
N LYS A 67 -14.10 10.21 7.00
CA LYS A 67 -14.82 9.50 8.06
C LYS A 67 -15.12 8.05 7.71
N GLY A 68 -15.10 7.20 8.72
CA GLY A 68 -15.30 5.76 8.58
C GLY A 68 -14.14 5.04 7.88
N MET A 69 -14.30 3.74 7.68
CA MET A 69 -13.34 2.90 6.95
C MET A 69 -13.54 3.10 5.45
N GLN A 70 -12.61 3.80 4.79
CA GLN A 70 -12.69 4.08 3.34
C GLN A 70 -11.75 3.17 2.53
N CYS A 71 -10.66 2.72 3.14
CA CYS A 71 -9.68 1.86 2.52
C CYS A 71 -9.16 0.83 3.53
N VAL A 72 -9.00 -0.39 3.05
CA VAL A 72 -8.33 -1.47 3.77
C VAL A 72 -7.16 -1.89 2.91
N GLN A 73 -5.96 -1.61 3.40
CA GLN A 73 -4.73 -1.98 2.75
C GLN A 73 -4.49 -3.48 2.90
N GLY A 74 -3.70 -4.04 2.00
CA GLY A 74 -3.36 -5.45 2.03
C GLY A 74 -1.94 -5.72 1.58
N LEU A 75 -1.38 -6.78 2.14
CA LEU A 75 -0.04 -7.27 1.88
C LEU A 75 -0.13 -8.78 1.68
N LEU A 76 0.20 -9.23 0.47
CA LEU A 76 0.36 -10.64 0.14
C LEU A 76 1.85 -11.02 0.28
N ASN A 77 2.12 -12.04 1.08
CA ASN A 77 3.47 -12.45 1.44
C ASN A 77 3.97 -13.61 0.57
N TYR A 78 5.18 -13.51 0.01
CA TYR A 78 5.73 -14.53 -0.89
C TYR A 78 6.84 -15.39 -0.27
N GLN A 79 7.40 -14.99 0.86
CA GLN A 79 8.52 -15.67 1.52
C GLN A 79 8.27 -15.77 3.02
N PRO A 80 8.80 -16.79 3.72
CA PRO A 80 8.61 -16.88 5.17
C PRO A 80 9.08 -15.59 5.85
N ASN A 81 8.21 -15.00 6.67
CA ASN A 81 8.46 -13.75 7.36
C ASN A 81 8.25 -13.93 8.87
N GLY A 82 9.33 -14.24 9.57
CA GLY A 82 9.34 -14.39 11.01
C GLY A 82 9.60 -13.08 11.77
N PRO A 83 9.83 -13.18 13.10
CA PRO A 83 10.01 -12.02 13.97
C PRO A 83 11.16 -11.08 13.58
N LYS A 84 12.19 -11.60 12.90
CA LYS A 84 13.43 -10.87 12.54
C LYS A 84 13.60 -10.60 11.06
N ASP A 85 12.65 -11.02 10.22
CA ASP A 85 12.78 -10.94 8.76
C ASP A 85 12.26 -9.60 8.19
N GLY A 86 12.20 -8.57 9.03
CA GLY A 86 11.56 -7.31 8.71
C GLY A 86 10.07 -7.52 8.48
N GLY A 87 9.37 -6.52 7.94
CA GLY A 87 7.97 -6.67 7.59
C GLY A 87 7.08 -5.59 8.14
N LEU A 88 5.83 -5.95 8.40
CA LEU A 88 4.79 -5.01 8.81
C LEU A 88 4.66 -5.00 10.34
N ILE A 89 4.80 -3.82 10.93
CA ILE A 89 4.35 -3.51 12.29
C ILE A 89 2.98 -2.85 12.18
N VAL A 90 2.00 -3.31 12.96
CA VAL A 90 0.70 -2.63 13.10
C VAL A 90 0.40 -2.38 14.57
N MET A 91 -0.30 -1.29 14.86
CA MET A 91 -0.80 -1.02 16.20
C MET A 91 -2.23 -1.50 16.33
N LYS A 92 -2.39 -2.71 16.88
CA LYS A 92 -3.70 -3.33 17.12
C LYS A 92 -4.55 -2.43 18.00
N GLY A 93 -5.76 -2.11 17.53
CA GLY A 93 -6.74 -1.27 18.24
C GLY A 93 -6.74 0.21 17.81
N SER A 94 -5.66 0.71 17.21
CA SER A 94 -5.49 2.15 16.90
C SER A 94 -6.60 2.71 15.99
N SER A 95 -7.04 1.96 14.98
CA SER A 95 -8.09 2.42 14.06
C SER A 95 -9.44 2.71 14.73
N LYS A 96 -9.73 2.09 15.89
CA LYS A 96 -10.94 2.35 16.68
C LYS A 96 -10.89 3.69 17.40
N LEU A 97 -9.68 4.16 17.71
CA LEU A 97 -9.44 5.43 18.40
C LEU A 97 -9.14 6.57 17.43
N PHE A 98 -9.11 6.31 16.11
CA PHE A 98 -8.75 7.28 15.08
C PHE A 98 -9.57 8.58 15.18
N ASP A 99 -10.89 8.50 15.22
CA ASP A 99 -11.75 9.68 15.30
C ASP A 99 -11.61 10.43 16.63
N GLN A 100 -11.33 9.72 17.73
CA GLN A 100 -11.08 10.33 19.04
C GLN A 100 -9.72 11.05 19.04
N PHE A 101 -8.68 10.42 18.50
CA PHE A 101 -7.35 10.99 18.46
C PHE A 101 -7.32 12.30 17.64
N PHE A 102 -8.04 12.31 16.51
CA PHE A 102 -8.19 13.47 15.62
C PHE A 102 -9.40 14.37 15.94
N SER A 103 -9.98 14.27 17.14
CA SER A 103 -11.00 15.25 17.58
C SER A 103 -10.39 16.63 17.88
N GLU A 104 -9.08 16.67 18.08
CA GLU A 104 -8.28 17.86 18.28
C GLU A 104 -7.32 18.04 17.09
N THR A 105 -6.88 19.27 16.86
CA THR A 105 -5.85 19.54 15.85
C THR A 105 -4.54 18.86 16.29
N ARG A 106 -3.95 18.08 15.38
CA ARG A 106 -2.68 17.38 15.59
C ARG A 106 -1.67 17.85 14.57
N GLU A 107 -0.41 17.90 14.98
CA GLU A 107 0.72 18.13 14.09
C GLU A 107 1.41 16.79 13.82
N GLN A 108 1.67 16.49 12.55
CA GLN A 108 2.46 15.32 12.17
C GLN A 108 3.93 15.50 12.54
N ASP A 109 4.61 14.39 12.77
CA ASP A 109 6.06 14.37 13.01
C ASP A 109 6.88 14.83 11.79
N ASP A 110 8.10 15.29 12.03
CA ASP A 110 9.05 15.72 11.00
C ASP A 110 10.11 14.64 10.76
N HIS A 111 9.72 13.61 10.00
CA HIS A 111 10.57 12.46 9.70
C HIS A 111 11.38 12.69 8.40
N GLU A 112 12.60 12.17 8.32
CA GLU A 112 13.47 12.33 7.14
C GLU A 112 12.86 11.79 5.83
N ASP A 113 12.09 10.70 5.93
CA ASP A 113 11.37 10.08 4.81
C ASP A 113 10.00 10.73 4.52
N LYS A 114 9.64 11.81 5.20
CA LYS A 114 8.39 12.53 4.95
C LYS A 114 8.40 13.11 3.53
N PRO A 115 7.32 12.91 2.74
CA PRO A 115 7.23 13.52 1.42
C PRO A 115 7.35 15.06 1.49
N PRO A 116 7.96 15.70 0.47
CA PRO A 116 7.99 17.17 0.39
C PRO A 116 6.58 17.76 0.48
N GLU A 117 6.42 18.93 1.11
CA GLU A 117 5.11 19.56 1.29
C GLU A 117 4.40 19.82 -0.04
N GLU A 118 5.17 20.10 -1.11
CA GLU A 118 4.66 20.34 -2.45
C GLU A 118 4.00 19.10 -3.08
N ALA A 119 4.26 17.91 -2.54
CA ALA A 119 3.64 16.68 -3.00
C ALA A 119 2.17 16.56 -2.54
N ASP A 120 1.71 17.38 -1.59
CA ASP A 120 0.33 17.43 -1.09
C ASP A 120 -0.23 16.02 -0.79
N PHE A 121 0.51 15.24 -0.01
CA PHE A 121 0.12 13.89 0.43
C PHE A 121 -0.95 13.97 1.52
N LYS A 122 -2.21 14.17 1.09
CA LYS A 122 -3.36 14.37 2.00
C LYS A 122 -3.72 13.16 2.87
N ASP A 123 -3.31 11.98 2.43
CA ASP A 123 -3.65 10.71 3.03
C ASP A 123 -2.43 10.10 3.75
N LEU A 124 -1.62 10.93 4.43
CA LEU A 124 -0.52 10.50 5.29
C LEU A 124 -0.55 11.32 6.58
N PHE A 125 -0.45 10.66 7.73
CA PHE A 125 -0.18 11.31 9.00
C PHE A 125 0.88 10.52 9.75
N ILE A 126 2.01 11.16 10.06
CA ILE A 126 3.12 10.57 10.81
C ILE A 126 2.94 10.92 12.29
N PHE A 127 2.88 9.90 13.14
CA PHE A 127 2.66 10.03 14.57
C PHE A 127 3.95 10.35 15.31
N LYS A 128 3.90 11.28 16.27
CA LYS A 128 5.00 11.55 17.19
C LYS A 128 5.10 10.43 18.23
N GLU A 129 6.24 10.35 18.93
CA GLU A 129 6.43 9.37 20.01
C GLU A 129 5.36 9.51 21.13
N GLU A 130 4.97 10.75 21.46
CA GLU A 130 3.91 11.04 22.42
C GLU A 130 2.53 10.54 21.96
N ASP A 131 2.25 10.60 20.65
CA ASP A 131 1.01 10.05 20.09
C ASP A 131 1.00 8.53 20.20
N VAL A 132 2.13 7.88 19.87
CA VAL A 132 2.28 6.43 20.02
C VAL A 132 2.05 6.02 21.48
N GLN A 133 2.59 6.78 22.44
CA GLN A 133 2.37 6.52 23.85
C GLN A 133 0.90 6.71 24.25
N TRP A 134 0.22 7.74 23.73
CA TRP A 134 -1.21 7.94 23.93
C TRP A 134 -2.01 6.70 23.50
N PHE A 135 -1.75 6.13 22.32
CA PHE A 135 -2.44 4.91 21.88
C PHE A 135 -2.15 3.71 22.80
N LYS A 136 -0.91 3.57 23.30
CA LYS A 136 -0.54 2.51 24.27
C LYS A 136 -1.31 2.67 25.59
N ASP A 137 -1.41 3.89 26.11
CA ASP A 137 -2.14 4.20 27.34
C ASP A 137 -3.65 3.91 27.19
N HIS A 138 -4.16 3.94 25.96
CA HIS A 138 -5.53 3.55 25.60
C HIS A 138 -5.66 2.06 25.20
N GLY A 139 -4.68 1.24 25.55
CA GLY A 139 -4.73 -0.22 25.40
C GLY A 139 -4.42 -0.73 24.00
N CYS A 140 -3.84 0.09 23.12
CA CYS A 140 -3.35 -0.37 21.82
C CYS A 140 -1.97 -1.01 21.93
N GLU A 141 -1.68 -1.97 21.07
CA GLU A 141 -0.45 -2.76 21.12
C GLU A 141 0.24 -2.77 19.76
N MET A 142 1.53 -2.44 19.74
CA MET A 142 2.37 -2.61 18.54
C MET A 142 2.72 -4.09 18.37
N ILE A 143 2.31 -4.67 17.24
CA ILE A 143 2.56 -6.07 16.92
C ILE A 143 3.36 -6.18 15.62
N LYS A 144 4.37 -7.06 15.64
CA LYS A 144 5.04 -7.52 14.43
C LYS A 144 4.23 -8.64 13.79
N VAL A 145 3.73 -8.39 12.59
CA VAL A 145 2.98 -9.39 11.84
C VAL A 145 3.96 -10.38 11.22
N ASN A 146 3.85 -11.65 11.61
CA ASN A 146 4.60 -12.75 11.00
C ASN A 146 3.68 -13.51 10.04
N LEU A 147 4.21 -13.88 8.88
CA LEU A 147 3.45 -14.42 7.76
C LEU A 147 4.21 -15.58 7.12
N GLU A 148 3.50 -16.63 6.77
CA GLU A 148 4.01 -17.69 5.90
C GLU A 148 3.79 -17.33 4.42
N PRO A 149 4.49 -17.99 3.49
CA PRO A 149 4.24 -17.78 2.05
C PRO A 149 2.77 -18.05 1.69
N GLY A 150 2.14 -17.10 1.00
CA GLY A 150 0.74 -17.15 0.61
C GLY A 150 -0.22 -16.50 1.62
N ASP A 151 0.24 -16.17 2.84
CA ASP A 151 -0.58 -15.42 3.78
C ASP A 151 -0.83 -14.00 3.29
N MET A 152 -2.03 -13.49 3.58
CA MET A 152 -2.43 -12.13 3.30
C MET A 152 -2.80 -11.41 4.59
N ALA A 153 -2.08 -10.33 4.88
CA ALA A 153 -2.45 -9.41 5.95
C ALA A 153 -3.29 -8.26 5.37
N ILE A 154 -4.36 -7.88 6.05
CA ILE A 154 -5.16 -6.70 5.74
C ILE A 154 -5.33 -5.82 6.98
N TRP A 155 -5.37 -4.50 6.78
CA TRP A 155 -5.60 -3.54 7.87
C TRP A 155 -6.36 -2.32 7.36
N ASP A 156 -7.21 -1.76 8.21
CA ASP A 156 -7.86 -0.48 7.96
C ASP A 156 -6.79 0.60 7.78
N SER A 157 -6.89 1.44 6.75
CA SER A 157 -5.89 2.48 6.46
C SER A 157 -5.73 3.52 7.58
N ARG A 158 -6.68 3.59 8.51
CA ARG A 158 -6.61 4.35 9.78
C ARG A 158 -5.71 3.71 10.84
N THR A 159 -5.33 2.45 10.67
CA THR A 159 -4.50 1.71 11.63
C THR A 159 -3.09 2.27 11.58
N MET A 160 -2.52 2.65 12.73
CA MET A 160 -1.12 3.03 12.81
C MET A 160 -0.25 1.83 12.44
N HIS A 161 0.68 2.03 11.52
CA HIS A 161 1.56 0.98 11.04
C HIS A 161 2.87 1.57 10.50
N TYR A 162 3.84 0.70 10.28
CA TYR A 162 5.08 1.01 9.57
C TYR A 162 5.82 -0.27 9.16
N ALA A 163 6.80 -0.15 8.27
CA ALA A 163 7.68 -1.25 7.91
C ALA A 163 8.89 -1.32 8.86
N CYS A 164 9.29 -2.51 9.30
CA CYS A 164 10.55 -2.75 9.98
C CYS A 164 11.56 -3.45 9.06
N PHE A 165 12.84 -3.15 9.24
CA PHE A 165 13.92 -3.75 8.44
C PHE A 165 14.28 -5.17 8.89
N PRO A 166 14.73 -6.03 7.97
CA PRO A 166 15.22 -7.36 8.32
C PRO A 166 16.54 -7.29 9.10
N GLU A 167 16.53 -7.94 10.26
CA GLU A 167 17.72 -8.20 11.08
C GLU A 167 18.33 -9.57 10.78
N GLY A 168 17.54 -10.47 10.17
CA GLY A 168 17.94 -11.81 9.78
C GLY A 168 18.60 -11.91 8.41
N ASP A 169 18.53 -13.12 7.83
CA ASP A 169 19.25 -13.47 6.60
C ASP A 169 18.33 -13.70 5.40
N ARG A 170 17.03 -13.52 5.57
CA ARG A 170 16.03 -13.78 4.52
C ARG A 170 15.78 -12.54 3.69
N ILE A 171 15.58 -12.76 2.38
CA ILE A 171 15.04 -11.74 1.49
C ILE A 171 13.55 -11.64 1.74
N ARG A 172 13.08 -10.46 2.15
CA ARG A 172 11.66 -10.18 2.23
C ARG A 172 11.13 -9.99 0.82
N HIS A 173 10.00 -10.61 0.49
CA HIS A 173 9.28 -10.38 -0.75
C HIS A 173 7.78 -10.35 -0.50
N VAL A 174 7.16 -9.20 -0.76
CA VAL A 174 5.72 -8.97 -0.58
C VAL A 174 5.16 -8.13 -1.72
N GLN A 175 3.87 -8.29 -1.99
CA GLN A 175 3.12 -7.40 -2.87
C GLN A 175 2.04 -6.65 -2.07
N TYR A 176 1.88 -5.37 -2.34
CA TYR A 176 0.77 -4.60 -1.81
C TYR A 176 -0.45 -4.74 -2.73
N ILE A 177 -1.58 -5.11 -2.14
CA ILE A 177 -2.84 -5.31 -2.85
C ILE A 177 -3.93 -4.65 -2.03
N CYS A 178 -4.59 -3.65 -2.60
CA CYS A 178 -5.81 -3.09 -2.05
C CYS A 178 -6.89 -3.17 -3.12
N GLN A 179 -8.10 -3.57 -2.72
CA GLN A 179 -9.27 -3.50 -3.58
C GLN A 179 -10.42 -2.82 -2.86
N THR A 180 -11.16 -1.99 -3.58
CA THR A 180 -12.33 -1.26 -3.05
C THR A 180 -13.47 -1.30 -4.04
N PRO A 181 -14.73 -1.18 -3.61
CA PRO A 181 -15.89 -1.14 -4.51
C PRO A 181 -15.73 -0.12 -5.63
N ALA A 182 -16.09 -0.50 -6.85
CA ALA A 182 -16.04 0.39 -8.01
C ALA A 182 -16.93 1.63 -7.82
N LYS A 183 -18.08 1.46 -7.15
CA LYS A 183 -19.00 2.55 -6.81
C LYS A 183 -18.42 3.64 -5.90
N PHE A 184 -17.24 3.43 -5.29
CA PHE A 184 -16.57 4.49 -4.52
C PHE A 184 -15.81 5.46 -5.41
N ALA A 185 -15.54 5.10 -6.66
CA ALA A 185 -14.80 5.94 -7.58
C ALA A 185 -15.71 6.89 -8.35
N GLU A 186 -15.30 8.15 -8.42
CA GLU A 186 -15.90 9.11 -9.34
C GLU A 186 -15.58 8.72 -10.81
N PRO A 187 -16.46 9.05 -11.78
CA PRO A 187 -16.25 8.71 -13.20
C PRO A 187 -14.91 9.17 -13.77
N GLU A 188 -14.43 10.36 -13.38
CA GLU A 188 -13.13 10.87 -13.82
C GLU A 188 -11.96 10.06 -13.25
N THR A 189 -12.11 9.52 -12.04
CA THR A 189 -11.11 8.65 -11.43
C THR A 189 -11.01 7.32 -12.20
N LEU A 190 -12.14 6.75 -12.60
CA LEU A 190 -12.17 5.54 -13.43
C LEU A 190 -11.45 5.78 -14.77
N LYS A 191 -11.76 6.88 -15.46
CA LYS A 191 -11.09 7.25 -16.72
C LYS A 191 -9.59 7.42 -16.55
N LYS A 192 -9.15 8.14 -15.51
CA LYS A 192 -7.73 8.34 -15.21
C LYS A 192 -7.02 7.01 -14.96
N LYS A 193 -7.62 6.15 -14.13
CA LYS A 193 -7.07 4.83 -13.81
C LYS A 193 -6.95 3.95 -15.05
N ALA A 194 -7.97 3.91 -15.90
CA ALA A 194 -7.94 3.18 -17.16
C ALA A 194 -6.84 3.69 -18.11
N ALA A 195 -6.60 5.00 -18.16
CA ALA A 195 -5.53 5.59 -18.95
C ALA A 195 -4.13 5.20 -18.44
N LEU A 196 -3.94 5.19 -17.11
CA LEU A 196 -2.69 4.75 -16.50
C LEU A 196 -2.43 3.26 -16.73
N PHE A 197 -3.46 2.42 -16.69
CA PHE A 197 -3.33 1.01 -17.05
C PHE A 197 -2.81 0.82 -18.48
N LYS A 198 -3.34 1.57 -19.46
CA LYS A 198 -2.93 1.50 -20.87
C LYS A 198 -1.46 1.90 -21.10
N THR A 199 -0.86 2.59 -20.14
CA THR A 199 0.54 3.03 -20.17
C THR A 199 1.40 2.36 -19.09
N TRP A 200 0.89 1.29 -18.47
CA TRP A 200 1.59 0.47 -17.47
C TRP A 200 2.10 1.24 -16.24
N GLN A 201 1.37 2.29 -15.87
CA GLN A 201 1.75 3.16 -14.77
C GLN A 201 1.13 2.73 -13.45
N GLY A 202 1.98 2.65 -12.43
CA GLY A 202 1.57 2.45 -11.05
C GLY A 202 0.76 3.63 -10.50
N THR A 203 -0.02 3.34 -9.46
CA THR A 203 -0.81 4.31 -8.69
C THR A 203 -0.43 4.25 -7.22
N THR A 204 -1.17 4.97 -6.38
CA THR A 204 -1.11 4.80 -4.92
C THR A 204 -1.83 3.52 -4.49
N HIS A 205 -1.80 3.23 -3.19
CA HIS A 205 -2.56 2.14 -2.58
C HIS A 205 -4.09 2.33 -2.67
N TRP A 206 -4.59 3.54 -2.95
CA TRP A 206 -6.02 3.83 -3.09
C TRP A 206 -6.55 3.40 -4.47
N PRO A 207 -7.51 2.44 -4.57
CA PRO A 207 -8.00 1.99 -5.87
C PRO A 207 -9.02 2.93 -6.52
N HIS A 208 -9.79 3.67 -5.72
CA HIS A 208 -10.96 4.45 -6.14
C HIS A 208 -10.78 5.98 -6.04
N CYS A 209 -9.69 6.47 -5.44
CA CYS A 209 -9.38 7.90 -5.34
C CYS A 209 -7.87 8.13 -5.22
N ASN A 210 -7.44 9.40 -5.11
CA ASN A 210 -6.02 9.77 -4.96
C ASN A 210 -5.09 9.06 -5.99
N ILE A 211 -5.59 8.93 -7.22
CA ILE A 211 -4.86 8.29 -8.32
C ILE A 211 -3.78 9.26 -8.80
N ARG A 212 -2.52 8.88 -8.58
CA ARG A 212 -1.33 9.63 -8.96
C ARG A 212 -0.48 8.81 -9.92
N GLU A 213 0.07 9.49 -10.91
CA GLU A 213 1.04 8.91 -11.84
C GLU A 213 2.40 8.81 -11.14
N THR A 214 3.00 7.63 -11.24
CA THR A 214 4.35 7.39 -10.74
C THR A 214 5.29 7.63 -11.91
N GLY A 215 5.80 8.85 -12.02
CA GLY A 215 6.72 9.24 -13.11
C GLY A 215 7.95 8.31 -13.22
N PRO A 216 8.79 8.49 -14.25
CA PRO A 216 9.88 7.57 -14.49
C PRO A 216 10.86 7.53 -13.31
N PRO A 217 11.47 6.37 -13.01
CA PRO A 217 12.47 6.27 -11.97
C PRO A 217 13.70 7.10 -12.37
N MET A 218 14.14 7.98 -11.47
CA MET A 218 15.29 8.85 -11.70
C MET A 218 16.55 8.28 -11.02
N ARG A 219 17.71 8.41 -11.66
CA ARG A 219 19.04 8.17 -11.08
C ARG A 219 19.93 9.38 -11.37
N ASN A 220 20.46 10.00 -10.32
CA ASN A 220 21.31 11.20 -10.41
C ASN A 220 20.68 12.33 -11.25
N GLY A 221 19.38 12.58 -11.05
CA GLY A 221 18.63 13.65 -11.73
C GLY A 221 18.28 13.36 -13.20
N LYS A 222 18.55 12.17 -13.73
CA LYS A 222 18.16 11.74 -15.08
C LYS A 222 17.27 10.51 -15.00
N GLU A 223 16.43 10.31 -16.00
CA GLU A 223 15.67 9.06 -16.12
C GLU A 223 16.64 7.87 -16.11
N CYS A 224 16.30 6.85 -15.33
CA CYS A 224 17.10 5.65 -15.22
C CYS A 224 17.21 5.00 -16.61
N PRO A 225 18.42 4.72 -17.13
CA PRO A 225 18.58 4.08 -18.45
C PRO A 225 18.04 2.64 -18.49
N LEU A 226 17.75 2.06 -17.33
CA LEU A 226 17.12 0.74 -17.18
C LEU A 226 15.61 0.83 -16.99
N ASN A 227 15.01 2.02 -17.12
CA ASN A 227 13.56 2.17 -17.05
C ASN A 227 12.87 1.30 -18.11
N ARG A 228 11.70 0.79 -17.75
CA ARG A 228 10.82 0.06 -18.66
C ARG A 228 9.45 0.72 -18.62
N HIS A 229 8.91 0.97 -19.80
CA HIS A 229 7.56 1.51 -19.98
C HIS A 229 6.50 0.41 -20.15
N GLU A 230 6.92 -0.86 -20.10
CA GLU A 230 6.04 -2.02 -20.09
C GLU A 230 6.61 -3.16 -19.24
N PRO A 231 5.74 -4.06 -18.74
CA PRO A 231 6.15 -5.26 -18.01
C PRO A 231 7.10 -6.13 -18.83
N LEU A 232 7.97 -6.87 -18.14
CA LEU A 232 8.89 -7.79 -18.78
C LEU A 232 8.10 -9.02 -19.24
N GLU A 233 7.24 -9.49 -18.35
CA GLU A 233 6.22 -10.48 -18.67
C GLU A 233 4.87 -9.79 -18.58
N LYS A 234 4.20 -9.65 -19.73
CA LYS A 234 2.88 -9.04 -19.80
C LYS A 234 1.83 -9.98 -19.18
N PRO A 235 0.88 -9.46 -18.41
CA PRO A 235 -0.21 -10.25 -17.86
C PRO A 235 -1.15 -10.74 -18.97
N GLU A 236 -1.84 -11.85 -18.72
CA GLU A 236 -2.96 -12.23 -19.56
C GLU A 236 -4.11 -11.23 -19.37
N ILE A 237 -4.55 -10.61 -20.46
CA ILE A 237 -5.62 -9.61 -20.42
C ILE A 237 -6.98 -10.33 -20.45
N THR A 238 -7.55 -10.51 -19.26
CA THR A 238 -8.88 -11.07 -19.08
C THR A 238 -9.90 -9.96 -18.82
N LYS A 239 -11.20 -10.26 -19.02
CA LYS A 239 -12.28 -9.34 -18.66
C LYS A 239 -12.20 -8.91 -17.19
N ARG A 240 -11.96 -9.86 -16.27
CA ARG A 240 -11.84 -9.55 -14.84
C ARG A 240 -10.69 -8.59 -14.54
N LEU A 241 -9.54 -8.76 -15.21
CA LEU A 241 -8.42 -7.82 -15.10
C LEU A 241 -8.84 -6.43 -15.55
N LEU A 242 -9.49 -6.32 -16.72
CA LEU A 242 -9.93 -5.03 -17.27
C LEU A 242 -10.93 -4.33 -16.35
N GLN A 243 -11.82 -5.07 -15.70
CA GLN A 243 -12.75 -4.54 -14.70
C GLN A 243 -12.02 -4.00 -13.46
N LEU A 244 -11.09 -4.78 -12.87
CA LEU A 244 -10.28 -4.33 -11.73
C LEU A 244 -9.40 -3.11 -12.07
N ALA A 245 -9.01 -2.97 -13.33
CA ALA A 245 -8.23 -1.87 -13.85
C ALA A 245 -9.06 -0.63 -14.27
N ALA A 246 -10.39 -0.66 -14.08
CA ALA A 246 -11.34 0.35 -14.54
C ALA A 246 -11.40 0.55 -16.07
N VAL A 247 -10.86 -0.37 -16.86
CA VAL A 247 -10.90 -0.32 -18.33
C VAL A 247 -12.24 -0.80 -18.87
N GLU A 248 -12.83 -1.80 -18.22
CA GLU A 248 -14.16 -2.33 -18.53
C GLU A 248 -15.09 -2.07 -17.33
N ALA A 249 -16.37 -1.84 -17.60
CA ALA A 249 -17.39 -1.67 -16.57
C ALA A 249 -17.81 -3.02 -15.95
N TYR A 250 -18.45 -2.93 -14.78
CA TYR A 250 -19.12 -4.04 -14.11
C TYR A 250 -20.47 -4.34 -14.74
#